data_AF-A0A497CTB5-F1
#
_entry.id   AF-A0A497CTB5-F1
#
_cell.length_a   1.000
_cell.length_b   1.000
_cell.length_c   1.000
_cell.angle_alpha   90.00
_cell.angle_beta   90.00
_cell.angle_gamma   90.00
#
_symmetry.space_group_name_H-M   'P 1'
#
loop_
_entity.id
_entity.type
_entity.pdbx_description
1 polymer ?
#
loop_
_entity_poly.entity_id
_entity_poly.type
_entity_poly.pdbx_seq_one_letter_code
_entity_poly.pdbx_strand_id
1 'polypeptide(L)'
;MSTSSDIERKFDKSYIEMAHVWAKNSYCERRKVGALIVKNRMIISDGYNGTPSGFENVCEEESGTTKPYVLHAEANAITKVAKSNNSSEGATLYIT
;
A
#
# COMPACT_ATOMS: atom_id res chain seq x y z
N MET A 1 -9.96 27.93 15.70
CA MET A 1 -10.68 26.95 14.87
C MET A 1 -9.71 26.48 13.79
N SER A 2 -9.50 25.16 13.61
CA SER A 2 -8.61 24.66 12.55
C SER A 2 -9.28 24.83 11.18
N THR A 3 -8.50 25.17 10.16
CA THR A 3 -9.01 25.30 8.79
C THR A 3 -9.32 23.92 8.18
N SER A 4 -10.11 23.87 7.10
CA SER A 4 -10.42 22.61 6.39
C SER A 4 -9.13 21.89 5.95
N SER A 5 -8.11 22.63 5.52
CA SER A 5 -6.81 22.08 5.12
C SER A 5 -6.00 21.51 6.29
N ASP A 6 -6.17 22.04 7.50
CA ASP A 6 -5.47 21.50 8.68
C ASP A 6 -6.02 20.12 9.07
N ILE A 7 -7.34 19.93 8.91
CA ILE A 7 -8.00 18.64 9.14
C ILE A 7 -7.55 17.61 8.10
N GLU A 8 -7.50 18.01 6.82
CA GLU A 8 -7.02 17.14 5.73
C GLU A 8 -5.58 16.70 5.96
N ARG A 9 -4.66 17.65 6.22
CA ARG A 9 -3.26 17.34 6.56
C ARG A 9 -3.11 16.42 7.78
N LYS A 10 -4.00 16.53 8.77
CA LYS A 10 -3.99 15.62 9.93
C LYS A 10 -4.31 14.19 9.51
N PHE A 11 -5.31 14.00 8.65
CA PHE A 11 -5.67 12.68 8.14
C PHE A 11 -4.58 12.11 7.22
N ASP A 12 -3.98 12.92 6.34
CA ASP A 12 -2.89 12.50 5.47
C ASP A 12 -1.71 11.92 6.26
N LYS A 13 -1.36 12.56 7.39
CA LYS A 13 -0.34 12.06 8.32
C LYS A 13 -0.71 10.71 8.92
N SER A 14 -1.96 10.54 9.36
CA SER A 14 -2.42 9.25 9.87
C SER A 14 -2.42 8.16 8.79
N TYR A 15 -2.80 8.47 7.55
CA TYR A 15 -2.78 7.50 6.46
C TYR A 15 -1.36 7.07 6.09
N ILE A 16 -0.39 7.99 6.06
CA ILE A 16 1.00 7.60 5.78
C ILE A 16 1.62 6.78 6.92
N GLU A 17 1.29 7.10 8.19
CA GLU A 17 1.70 6.28 9.34
C GLU A 17 1.11 4.87 9.26
N MET A 18 -0.17 4.75 8.87
CA MET A 18 -0.80 3.46 8.65
C MET A 18 -0.18 2.69 7.47
N ALA A 19 0.22 3.37 6.39
CA ALA A 19 0.93 2.74 5.29
C ALA A 19 2.27 2.14 5.76
N HIS A 20 3.00 2.82 6.66
CA HIS A 20 4.20 2.26 7.29
C HIS A 20 3.90 1.04 8.18
N VAL A 21 2.75 1.01 8.86
CA VAL A 21 2.31 -0.19 9.58
C VAL A 21 2.02 -1.33 8.60
N TRP A 22 1.35 -1.05 7.48
CA TRP A 22 1.04 -2.05 6.46
C TRP A 22 2.28 -2.65 5.80
N ALA A 23 3.30 -1.82 5.56
CA ALA A 23 4.60 -2.22 5.02
C ALA A 23 5.27 -3.33 5.86
N LYS A 24 5.02 -3.39 7.17
CA LYS A 24 5.61 -4.41 8.06
C LYS A 24 5.20 -5.85 7.70
N ASN A 25 4.10 -6.03 6.98
CA ASN A 25 3.65 -7.32 6.48
C ASN A 25 4.45 -7.81 5.26
N SER A 26 5.29 -6.96 4.66
CA SER A 26 6.16 -7.36 3.55
C SER A 26 7.24 -8.35 4.00
N TYR A 27 7.38 -9.39 3.20
CA TYR A 27 8.46 -10.37 3.29
C TYR A 27 9.74 -9.94 2.59
N CYS A 28 9.72 -8.82 1.87
CA CYS A 28 10.88 -8.36 1.12
C CYS A 28 11.91 -7.73 2.05
N GLU A 29 13.18 -8.07 1.85
CA GLU A 29 14.27 -7.56 2.68
C GLU A 29 14.80 -6.22 2.17
N ARG A 30 14.86 -6.04 0.84
CA ARG A 30 15.47 -4.85 0.23
C ARG A 30 14.76 -3.57 0.61
N ARG A 31 13.42 -3.59 0.58
CA ARG A 31 12.57 -2.50 1.07
C ARG A 31 11.17 -3.02 1.37
N LYS A 32 10.65 -2.62 2.52
CA LYS A 32 9.26 -2.87 2.92
C LYS A 32 8.42 -1.67 2.55
N VAL A 33 7.45 -1.87 1.66
CA VAL A 33 6.59 -0.83 1.10
C VAL A 33 5.15 -1.17 1.41
N GLY A 34 4.39 -0.17 1.88
CA GLY A 34 2.95 -0.26 2.12
C GLY A 34 2.23 0.82 1.34
N ALA A 35 0.99 0.52 0.92
CA ALA A 35 0.16 1.39 0.12
C ALA A 35 -1.29 1.36 0.61
N LEU A 36 -1.95 2.51 0.69
CA LEU A 36 -3.37 2.65 1.04
C LEU A 36 -4.08 3.53 0.00
N ILE A 37 -5.22 3.07 -0.51
CA ILE A 37 -6.10 3.87 -1.37
C ILE A 37 -7.26 4.36 -0.51
N VAL A 38 -7.42 5.68 -0.44
CA VAL A 38 -8.41 6.36 0.39
C VAL A 38 -9.35 7.18 -0.47
N LYS A 39 -10.65 7.03 -0.26
CA LYS A 39 -11.70 7.81 -0.92
C LYS A 39 -12.70 8.28 0.11
N ASN A 40 -13.04 9.58 0.11
CA ASN A 40 -13.99 10.17 1.06
C ASN A 40 -13.65 9.83 2.53
N ARG A 41 -12.36 9.91 2.90
CA ARG A 41 -11.79 9.54 4.21
C ARG A 41 -11.91 8.06 4.61
N MET A 42 -12.36 7.19 3.69
CA MET A 42 -12.43 5.75 3.89
C MET A 42 -11.27 5.07 3.17
N ILE A 43 -10.56 4.18 3.86
CA ILE A 43 -9.60 3.28 3.22
C ILE A 43 -10.42 2.24 2.45
N ILE A 44 -10.34 2.28 1.12
CA ILE A 44 -11.09 1.37 0.24
C ILE A 44 -10.24 0.21 -0.27
N SER A 45 -8.91 0.31 -0.12
CA SER A 45 -7.97 -0.76 -0.41
C SER A 45 -6.61 -0.50 0.24
N ASP A 46 -5.83 -1.57 0.33
CA ASP A 46 -4.52 -1.64 0.94
C ASP A 46 -3.63 -2.64 0.19
N GLY A 47 -2.33 -2.46 0.30
CA GLY A 47 -1.34 -3.36 -0.27
C GLY A 47 0.02 -3.22 0.39
N TYR A 48 0.81 -4.29 0.33
CA TYR A 48 2.24 -4.28 0.65
C TYR A 48 2.99 -5.06 -0.43
N ASN A 49 4.28 -4.81 -0.61
CA ASN A 49 5.05 -5.53 -1.62
C ASN A 49 5.37 -6.96 -1.17
N GLY A 50 5.25 -7.90 -2.09
CA GLY A 50 5.41 -9.32 -1.80
C GLY A 50 5.24 -10.18 -3.06
N THR A 51 5.52 -11.47 -2.92
CA THR A 51 5.28 -12.44 -3.97
C THR A 51 3.76 -12.68 -4.17
N PRO A 52 3.33 -13.14 -5.35
CA PRO A 52 1.93 -13.44 -5.60
C PRO A 52 1.38 -14.50 -4.63
N SER A 53 0.07 -14.47 -4.37
CA SER A 53 -0.56 -15.48 -3.51
C SER A 53 -0.29 -16.90 -4.00
N GLY A 54 0.16 -17.78 -3.11
CA GLY A 54 0.52 -19.17 -3.43
C GLY A 54 1.99 -19.38 -3.82
N PHE A 55 2.80 -18.32 -3.88
CA PHE A 55 4.25 -18.41 -4.07
C PHE A 55 4.98 -18.46 -2.72
N GLU A 56 6.28 -18.70 -2.77
CA GLU A 56 7.17 -18.56 -1.62
C GLU A 56 7.17 -17.12 -1.11
N ASN A 57 7.17 -16.92 0.21
CA ASN A 57 7.24 -15.59 0.84
C ASN A 57 8.69 -15.08 0.89
N VAL A 58 9.40 -15.14 -0.24
CA VAL A 58 10.81 -14.71 -0.38
C VAL A 58 10.92 -13.84 -1.62
N CYS A 59 11.16 -12.54 -1.45
CA CYS A 59 11.13 -11.58 -2.55
C CYS A 59 12.46 -11.46 -3.31
N GLU A 60 13.58 -11.74 -2.67
CA GLU A 60 14.92 -11.58 -3.24
C GLU A 60 15.56 -12.94 -3.56
N GLU A 61 16.41 -12.95 -4.58
CA GLU A 61 17.39 -14.02 -4.82
C GLU A 61 18.56 -13.88 -3.83
N GLU A 62 19.42 -14.90 -3.71
CA GLU A 62 20.65 -14.82 -2.88
C GLU A 62 21.57 -13.65 -3.25
N SER A 63 21.50 -13.19 -4.51
CA SER A 63 22.22 -12.00 -4.99
C SER A 63 21.66 -10.66 -4.46
N GLY A 64 20.56 -10.68 -3.71
CA GLY A 64 19.83 -9.49 -3.26
C GLY A 64 18.94 -8.83 -4.34
N THR A 65 18.88 -9.42 -5.54
CA THR A 65 18.02 -8.93 -6.63
C THR A 65 16.57 -9.34 -6.36
N THR A 66 15.64 -8.37 -6.39
CA THR A 66 14.21 -8.67 -6.26
C THR A 66 13.71 -9.47 -7.47
N LYS A 67 13.01 -10.58 -7.20
CA LYS A 67 12.41 -11.46 -8.20
C LYS A 67 11.42 -10.70 -9.09
N PRO A 68 11.38 -10.97 -10.41
CA PRO A 68 10.58 -10.18 -11.36
C PRO A 68 9.07 -10.31 -11.17
N TYR A 69 8.61 -11.35 -10.46
CA TYR A 69 7.20 -11.58 -10.17
C TYR A 69 6.75 -10.98 -8.83
N VAL A 70 7.65 -10.39 -8.03
CA VAL A 70 7.27 -9.67 -6.81
C VAL A 70 6.42 -8.47 -7.20
N LEU A 71 5.23 -8.38 -6.62
CA LEU A 71 4.32 -7.29 -6.85
C LEU A 71 4.61 -6.14 -5.90
N HIS A 72 4.57 -4.93 -6.44
CA HIS A 72 4.65 -3.71 -5.65
C HIS A 72 3.43 -3.56 -4.76
N ALA A 73 3.59 -2.81 -3.66
CA ALA A 73 2.47 -2.47 -2.76
C ALA A 73 1.33 -1.77 -3.52
N GLU A 74 1.68 -0.86 -4.43
CA GLU A 74 0.78 -0.09 -5.28
C GLU A 74 -0.07 -1.02 -6.16
N ALA A 75 0.59 -1.95 -6.84
CA ALA A 75 -0.04 -2.91 -7.73
C ALA A 75 -0.98 -3.85 -6.98
N ASN A 76 -0.57 -4.28 -5.78
CA ASN A 76 -1.42 -5.08 -4.89
C ASN A 76 -2.64 -4.29 -4.42
N ALA A 77 -2.48 -3.02 -4.04
CA ALA A 77 -3.60 -2.16 -3.65
C ALA A 77 -4.59 -1.93 -4.80
N ILE A 78 -4.11 -1.67 -6.02
CA ILE A 78 -4.95 -1.50 -7.22
C ILE A 78 -5.67 -2.80 -7.56
N THR A 79 -4.96 -3.93 -7.56
CA THR A 79 -5.55 -5.25 -7.85
C THR A 79 -6.64 -5.61 -6.82
N LYS A 80 -6.43 -5.23 -5.55
CA LYS A 80 -7.43 -5.43 -4.50
C LYS A 80 -8.67 -4.54 -4.69
N VAL A 81 -8.51 -3.29 -5.14
CA VAL A 81 -9.66 -2.46 -5.58
C VAL A 81 -10.41 -3.15 -6.71
N ALA A 82 -9.70 -3.62 -7.74
CA ALA A 82 -10.30 -4.25 -8.91
C ALA A 82 -11.08 -5.54 -8.59
N LYS A 83 -10.73 -6.23 -7.50
CA LYS A 83 -11.45 -7.40 -6.97
C LYS A 83 -12.60 -7.04 -6.02
N SER A 84 -12.83 -5.75 -5.76
CA SER A 84 -13.86 -5.24 -4.86
C SER A 84 -14.98 -4.53 -5.62
N ASN A 85 -16.03 -4.12 -4.91
CA ASN A 85 -17.09 -3.26 -5.46
C ASN A 85 -16.80 -1.76 -5.30
N ASN A 86 -15.60 -1.37 -4.88
CA ASN A 86 -15.20 0.03 -4.74
C ASN A 86 -14.63 0.59 -6.05
N SER A 87 -14.87 1.87 -6.30
CA SER A 87 -14.23 2.62 -7.39
C SER A 87 -13.13 3.52 -6.84
N SER A 88 -11.91 3.40 -7.40
CA SER A 88 -10.76 4.28 -7.08
C SER A 88 -10.79 5.62 -7.81
N GLU A 89 -11.79 5.89 -8.66
CA GLU A 89 -11.90 7.18 -9.36
C GLU A 89 -12.01 8.33 -8.33
N GLY A 90 -11.13 9.33 -8.44
CA GLY A 90 -11.05 10.44 -7.47
C GLY A 90 -10.55 10.07 -6.07
N ALA A 91 -9.93 8.90 -5.90
CA ALA A 91 -9.28 8.51 -4.65
C ALA A 91 -7.83 9.04 -4.55
N THR A 92 -7.29 9.06 -3.34
CA THR A 92 -5.89 9.40 -3.04
C THR A 92 -5.12 8.15 -2.62
N LEU A 93 -3.91 7.97 -3.14
CA LEU A 93 -3.01 6.85 -2.82
C LEU A 93 -1.89 7.34 -1.90
N TYR A 94 -1.70 6.68 -0.76
CA TYR A 94 -0.63 6.94 0.21
C TYR A 94 0.36 5.77 0.20
N ILE A 95 1.65 6.05 0.01
CA ILE A 95 2.72 5.06 -0.14
C ILE A 95 3.97 5.49 0.66
N THR A 96 4.64 4.53 1.29
CA THR A 96 5.86 4.70 2.12
C THR A 96 7.18 4.75 1.34
#